data_AF-A0A4Y1MQ80-F1
#
_entry.id   AF-A0A4Y1MQ80-F1
#
_cell.length_a   1.000
_cell.length_b   1.000
_cell.length_c   1.000
_cell.angle_alpha   90.00
_cell.angle_beta   90.00
_cell.angle_gamma   90.00
#
_symmetry.space_group_name_H-M   'P 1'
#
loop_
_entity.id
_entity.type
_entity.pdbx_description
1 polymer ?
#
loop_
_entity_poly.entity_id
_entity_poly.type
_entity_poly.pdbx_seq_one_letter_code
_entity_poly.pdbx_strand_id
1 'polypeptide(L)'
;MPYTLQMLRALIEIHPDRAAPLRRHIEALELSIESQPAFCLQNVRTLFEAAHETVAPLLSVAFTKKSGFPDRMRGVIAALDFSIDGHPQAEEIGKQLAALAQGIDDTAVALARLSNIPNMRHGGSLDWGTLERQHALMLGGLCDTLVSFLFEVAWRRAPVQAVVPEADRYEDFVVFNAALDDEYEDVEIAGSVFPPSKVLYLLDRTQYDAARQEWEAEQAAAAAEAGVAA
;
A
#
# COMPACT_ATOMS: atom_id res chain seq x y z
N MET A 1 -24.51 -9.81 13.31
CA MET A 1 -23.66 -8.62 13.11
C MET A 1 -22.80 -8.88 11.90
N PRO A 2 -22.60 -7.88 11.03
CA PRO A 2 -21.64 -8.02 9.95
C PRO A 2 -20.25 -8.34 10.50
N TYR A 3 -19.47 -9.11 9.76
CA TYR A 3 -18.06 -9.31 10.01
C TYR A 3 -17.31 -7.99 9.81
N THR A 4 -16.33 -7.74 10.66
CA THR A 4 -15.57 -6.49 10.66
C THR A 4 -14.12 -6.79 11.00
N LEU A 5 -13.21 -6.20 10.23
CA LEU A 5 -11.77 -6.25 10.46
C LEU A 5 -11.44 -5.23 11.54
N GLN A 6 -11.63 -5.61 12.81
CA GLN A 6 -11.62 -4.71 13.95
C GLN A 6 -10.31 -3.92 14.07
N MET A 7 -9.16 -4.57 13.85
CA MET A 7 -7.87 -3.91 14.01
C MET A 7 -7.61 -2.91 12.90
N LEU A 8 -7.96 -3.25 11.66
CA LEU A 8 -7.81 -2.35 10.52
C LEU A 8 -8.81 -1.19 10.56
N ARG A 9 -10.03 -1.40 11.07
CA ARG A 9 -10.98 -0.31 11.33
C ARG A 9 -10.45 0.66 12.38
N ALA A 10 -9.92 0.15 13.49
CA ALA A 10 -9.28 0.98 14.50
C ALA A 10 -8.06 1.74 13.94
N LEU A 11 -7.26 1.12 13.09
CA LEU A 11 -6.13 1.76 12.42
C LEU A 11 -6.57 2.98 11.58
N ILE A 12 -7.69 2.86 10.85
CA ILE A 12 -8.27 3.98 10.08
C ILE A 12 -8.75 5.11 11.00
N GLU A 13 -9.36 4.77 12.12
CA GLU A 13 -9.84 5.76 13.08
C GLU A 13 -8.68 6.53 13.74
N ILE A 14 -7.59 5.85 14.07
CA ILE A 14 -6.41 6.45 14.70
C ILE A 14 -5.59 7.27 13.70
N HIS A 15 -5.49 6.81 12.44
CA HIS A 15 -4.65 7.41 11.41
C HIS A 15 -5.43 7.68 10.11
N PRO A 16 -6.44 8.57 10.12
CA PRO A 16 -7.34 8.77 8.99
C PRO A 16 -6.60 9.15 7.71
N ASP A 17 -5.62 10.04 7.79
CA ASP A 17 -4.90 10.55 6.61
C ASP A 17 -3.96 9.50 5.98
N ARG A 18 -3.43 8.58 6.80
CA ARG A 18 -2.44 7.57 6.36
C ARG A 18 -3.09 6.25 5.93
N ALA A 19 -4.18 5.88 6.61
CA ALA A 19 -4.86 4.59 6.43
C ALA A 19 -6.09 4.66 5.51
N ALA A 20 -6.59 5.86 5.19
CA ALA A 20 -7.77 6.04 4.33
C ALA A 20 -7.74 5.22 3.01
N PRO A 21 -6.60 5.10 2.29
CA PRO A 21 -6.54 4.31 1.06
C PRO A 21 -6.91 2.83 1.24
N LEU A 22 -6.73 2.26 2.44
CA LEU A 22 -7.04 0.86 2.74
C LEU A 22 -8.54 0.58 2.86
N ARG A 23 -9.37 1.62 3.05
CA ARG A 23 -10.81 1.49 3.33
C ARG A 23 -11.52 0.60 2.30
N ARG A 24 -11.27 0.83 1.01
CA ARG A 24 -11.88 0.05 -0.08
C ARG A 24 -11.49 -1.43 -0.03
N HIS A 25 -10.24 -1.74 0.32
CA HIS A 25 -9.76 -3.12 0.45
C HIS A 25 -10.35 -3.83 1.67
N ILE A 26 -10.49 -3.12 2.79
CA ILE A 26 -11.12 -3.61 4.02
C ILE A 26 -12.59 -3.94 3.77
N GLU A 27 -13.34 -3.03 3.16
CA GLU A 27 -14.76 -3.23 2.84
C GLU A 27 -14.96 -4.40 1.87
N ALA A 28 -14.10 -4.54 0.85
CA ALA A 28 -14.14 -5.67 -0.07
C ALA A 28 -13.87 -7.02 0.64
N LEU A 29 -12.89 -7.05 1.56
CA LEU A 29 -12.57 -8.25 2.32
C LEU A 29 -13.71 -8.63 3.28
N GLU A 30 -14.26 -7.68 4.04
CA GLU A 30 -15.41 -7.92 4.94
C GLU A 30 -16.61 -8.47 4.16
N LEU A 31 -16.95 -7.87 3.02
CA LEU A 31 -18.03 -8.34 2.16
C LEU A 31 -17.78 -9.77 1.67
N SER A 32 -16.55 -10.09 1.28
CA SER A 32 -16.22 -11.43 0.81
C SER A 32 -16.28 -12.50 1.90
N ILE A 33 -15.96 -12.15 3.14
CA ILE A 33 -16.06 -13.09 4.26
C ILE A 33 -17.51 -13.43 4.56
N GLU A 34 -18.42 -12.47 4.42
CA GLU A 34 -19.85 -12.69 4.67
C GLU A 34 -20.56 -13.41 3.55
N SER A 35 -20.36 -12.93 2.32
CA SER A 35 -21.27 -13.21 1.22
C SER A 35 -20.60 -13.94 0.05
N GLN A 36 -19.26 -13.88 -0.04
CA GLN A 36 -18.52 -14.42 -1.18
C GLN A 36 -17.20 -15.11 -0.75
N PRO A 37 -17.24 -16.17 0.10
CA PRO A 37 -16.04 -16.76 0.69
C PRO A 37 -15.00 -17.22 -0.34
N ALA A 38 -15.46 -17.60 -1.53
CA ALA A 38 -14.62 -18.05 -2.63
C ALA A 38 -13.68 -16.96 -3.21
N PHE A 39 -13.97 -15.68 -2.95
CA PHE A 39 -13.13 -14.54 -3.36
C PHE A 39 -12.28 -13.98 -2.22
N CYS A 40 -12.46 -14.49 -0.99
CA CYS A 40 -11.75 -13.98 0.20
C CYS A 40 -10.22 -14.03 0.02
N LEU A 41 -9.69 -15.11 -0.56
CA LEU A 41 -8.25 -15.26 -0.77
C LEU A 41 -7.66 -14.22 -1.71
N GLN A 42 -8.41 -13.80 -2.74
CA GLN A 42 -8.00 -12.70 -3.60
C GLN A 42 -7.97 -11.38 -2.81
N ASN A 43 -9.03 -11.09 -2.06
CA ASN A 43 -9.13 -9.84 -1.30
C ASN A 43 -8.05 -9.74 -0.20
N VAL A 44 -7.74 -10.84 0.48
CA VAL A 44 -6.62 -10.91 1.44
C VAL A 44 -5.30 -10.58 0.76
N ARG A 45 -5.04 -11.17 -0.41
CA ARG A 45 -3.81 -10.91 -1.16
C ARG A 45 -3.71 -9.46 -1.60
N THR A 46 -4.79 -8.91 -2.15
CA THR A 46 -4.85 -7.51 -2.58
C THR A 46 -4.62 -6.56 -1.40
N LEU A 47 -5.19 -6.84 -0.24
CA LEU A 47 -4.99 -6.02 0.96
C LEU A 47 -3.54 -6.06 1.46
N PHE A 48 -2.89 -7.23 1.47
CA PHE A 48 -1.46 -7.33 1.77
C PHE A 48 -0.59 -6.63 0.73
N GLU A 49 -0.91 -6.72 -0.56
CA GLU A 49 -0.17 -6.03 -1.63
C GLU A 49 -0.26 -4.51 -1.44
N ALA A 50 -1.45 -3.97 -1.17
CA ALA A 50 -1.65 -2.55 -0.84
C ALA A 50 -0.89 -2.15 0.44
N ALA A 51 -0.89 -3.01 1.47
CA ALA A 51 -0.13 -2.77 2.68
C ALA A 51 1.38 -2.71 2.43
N HIS A 52 1.93 -3.65 1.66
CA HIS A 52 3.34 -3.66 1.29
C HIS A 52 3.72 -2.38 0.52
N GLU A 53 2.90 -1.95 -0.44
CA GLU A 53 3.16 -0.75 -1.23
C GLU A 53 3.13 0.53 -0.38
N THR A 54 2.31 0.54 0.68
CA THR A 54 2.23 1.68 1.60
C THR A 54 3.38 1.68 2.62
N VAL A 55 3.76 0.50 3.13
CA VAL A 55 4.76 0.37 4.20
C VAL A 55 6.19 0.39 3.68
N ALA A 56 6.46 -0.20 2.51
CA ALA A 56 7.81 -0.36 1.99
C ALA A 56 8.60 0.95 1.84
N PRO A 57 8.02 2.06 1.32
CA PRO A 57 8.73 3.35 1.25
C PRO A 57 9.13 3.88 2.63
N LEU A 58 8.29 3.68 3.65
CA LEU A 58 8.56 4.12 5.02
C LEU A 58 9.73 3.36 5.66
N LEU A 59 9.98 2.15 5.19
CA LEU A 59 11.07 1.28 5.63
C LEU A 59 12.28 1.33 4.68
N SER A 60 12.28 2.21 3.67
CA SER A 60 13.31 2.25 2.62
C SER A 60 13.51 0.91 1.88
N VAL A 61 12.43 0.14 1.73
CA VAL A 61 12.42 -1.14 1.00
C VAL A 61 11.98 -0.89 -0.44
N ALA A 62 12.81 -1.30 -1.40
CA ALA A 62 12.48 -1.25 -2.82
C ALA A 62 12.11 -2.66 -3.33
N PHE A 63 10.94 -2.78 -3.95
CA PHE A 63 10.54 -4.01 -4.64
C PHE A 63 10.94 -3.98 -6.10
N THR A 64 11.37 -5.12 -6.63
CA THR A 64 11.61 -5.28 -8.06
C THR A 64 10.35 -5.81 -8.76
N LYS A 65 10.28 -5.70 -10.09
CA LYS A 65 9.21 -6.34 -10.89
C LYS A 65 9.14 -7.87 -10.70
N LYS A 66 10.21 -8.49 -10.21
CA LYS A 66 10.27 -9.94 -9.93
C LYS A 66 9.90 -10.30 -8.50
N SER A 67 9.75 -9.31 -7.61
CA SER A 67 9.43 -9.54 -6.20
C SER A 67 7.99 -10.05 -6.07
N GLY A 68 7.87 -11.35 -5.84
CA GLY A 68 6.59 -12.01 -5.60
C GLY A 68 6.03 -11.68 -4.21
N PHE A 69 4.80 -12.14 -3.95
CA PHE A 69 4.14 -11.90 -2.66
C PHE A 69 5.00 -12.30 -1.44
N PRO A 70 5.63 -13.49 -1.40
CA PRO A 70 6.49 -13.85 -0.27
C PRO A 70 7.74 -12.96 -0.16
N ASP A 71 8.36 -12.59 -1.28
CA ASP A 71 9.56 -11.76 -1.28
C ASP A 71 9.27 -10.36 -0.74
N ARG A 72 8.10 -9.81 -1.07
CA ARG A 72 7.64 -8.51 -0.56
C ARG A 72 7.42 -8.58 0.96
N MET A 73 6.71 -9.61 1.44
CA MET A 73 6.49 -9.79 2.88
C MET A 73 7.82 -9.90 3.64
N ARG A 74 8.73 -10.77 3.17
CA ARG A 74 10.04 -10.96 3.79
C ARG A 74 10.84 -9.66 3.82
N GLY A 75 10.84 -8.90 2.71
CA GLY A 75 11.52 -7.61 2.64
C GLY A 75 10.99 -6.61 3.67
N VAL A 76 9.67 -6.51 3.83
CA VAL A 76 9.04 -5.64 4.84
C VAL A 76 9.39 -6.10 6.25
N ILE A 77 9.17 -7.38 6.57
CA ILE A 77 9.42 -7.95 7.90
C ILE A 77 10.89 -7.78 8.31
N ALA A 78 11.83 -8.01 7.40
CA ALA A 78 13.25 -7.87 7.68
C ALA A 78 13.69 -6.41 7.93
N ALA A 79 12.93 -5.44 7.44
CA ALA A 79 13.20 -4.01 7.63
C ALA A 79 12.51 -3.42 8.87
N LEU A 80 11.62 -4.17 9.54
CA LEU A 80 10.98 -3.74 10.77
C LEU A 80 11.92 -3.84 11.97
N ASP A 81 11.89 -2.81 12.81
CA ASP A 81 12.68 -2.78 14.05
C ASP A 81 11.90 -3.37 15.25
N PHE A 82 12.27 -4.60 15.59
CA PHE A 82 11.76 -5.32 16.76
C PHE A 82 12.67 -5.24 18.00
N SER A 83 13.70 -4.39 17.98
CA SER A 83 14.66 -4.29 19.08
C SER A 83 13.99 -3.82 20.39
N ILE A 84 14.53 -4.28 21.52
CA ILE A 84 14.13 -3.84 22.86
C ILE A 84 15.36 -3.27 23.56
N ASP A 85 15.31 -1.98 23.85
CA ASP A 85 16.38 -1.29 24.55
C ASP A 85 16.31 -1.51 26.06
N GLY A 86 17.49 -1.56 26.71
CA GLY A 86 17.61 -1.54 28.17
C GLY A 86 17.21 -2.82 28.90
N HIS A 87 16.92 -3.92 28.20
CA HIS A 87 16.58 -5.20 28.83
C HIS A 87 17.82 -6.10 29.03
N PRO A 88 18.05 -6.69 30.23
CA PRO A 88 19.19 -7.57 30.49
C PRO A 88 19.28 -8.82 29.59
N GLN A 89 18.16 -9.22 28.98
CA GLN A 89 18.03 -10.36 28.06
C GLN A 89 17.65 -9.94 26.64
N ALA A 90 18.01 -8.72 26.21
CA ALA A 90 17.62 -8.19 24.90
C ALA A 90 17.99 -9.14 23.73
N GLU A 91 19.14 -9.81 23.79
CA GLU A 91 19.57 -10.76 22.77
C GLU A 91 18.64 -11.98 22.65
N GLU A 92 18.31 -12.61 23.79
CA GLU A 92 17.42 -13.78 23.79
C GLU A 92 16.01 -13.39 23.35
N ILE A 93 15.50 -12.23 23.78
CA ILE A 93 14.20 -11.73 23.31
C ILE A 93 14.25 -11.48 21.79
N GLY A 94 15.29 -10.83 21.29
CA GLY A 94 15.47 -10.57 19.85
C GLY A 94 15.45 -11.87 19.03
N LYS A 95 16.08 -12.93 19.54
CA LYS A 95 16.03 -14.26 18.92
C LYS A 95 14.62 -14.84 18.86
N GLN A 96 13.85 -14.72 19.93
CA GLN A 96 12.46 -15.20 19.95
C GLN A 96 11.54 -14.37 19.04
N LEU A 97 11.75 -13.04 18.99
CA LEU A 97 11.03 -12.15 18.07
C LEU A 97 11.36 -12.47 16.61
N ALA A 98 12.61 -12.77 16.28
CA ALA A 98 13.00 -13.22 14.95
C ALA A 98 12.32 -14.55 14.57
N ALA A 99 12.17 -15.49 15.51
CA ALA A 99 11.43 -16.73 15.27
C ALA A 99 9.93 -16.49 15.00
N LEU A 100 9.30 -15.55 15.71
CA LEU A 100 7.93 -15.12 15.43
C LEU A 100 7.81 -14.47 14.05
N ALA A 101 8.75 -13.60 13.68
CA ALA A 101 8.81 -12.97 12.37
C ALA A 101 8.95 -13.99 11.24
N GLN A 102 9.74 -15.05 11.44
CA GLN A 102 9.83 -16.17 10.50
C GLN A 102 8.48 -16.88 10.33
N GLY A 103 7.72 -17.08 11.40
CA GLY A 103 6.37 -17.66 11.33
C GLY A 103 5.40 -16.81 10.49
N ILE A 104 5.56 -15.48 10.49
CA ILE A 104 4.79 -14.58 9.63
C ILE A 104 5.19 -14.76 8.15
N ASP A 105 6.49 -14.87 7.85
CA ASP A 105 6.97 -15.16 6.48
C ASP A 105 6.43 -16.52 5.98
N ASP A 106 6.50 -17.57 6.82
CA ASP A 106 6.00 -18.90 6.49
C ASP A 106 4.49 -18.88 6.19
N THR A 107 3.74 -18.06 6.93
CA THR A 107 2.31 -17.83 6.69
C THR A 107 2.09 -17.16 5.34
N ALA A 108 2.87 -16.14 4.98
CA ALA A 108 2.76 -15.48 3.69
C ALA A 108 3.13 -16.42 2.53
N VAL A 109 4.12 -17.29 2.71
CA VAL A 109 4.47 -18.36 1.76
C VAL A 109 3.29 -19.33 1.60
N ALA A 110 2.66 -19.76 2.69
CA ALA A 110 1.49 -20.64 2.65
C ALA A 110 0.30 -19.98 1.93
N LEU A 111 0.03 -18.70 2.19
CA LEU A 111 -0.99 -17.91 1.48
C LEU A 111 -0.70 -17.83 -0.02
N ALA A 112 0.54 -17.55 -0.41
CA ALA A 112 0.93 -17.51 -1.82
C ALA A 112 0.74 -18.87 -2.49
N ARG A 113 1.12 -19.95 -1.83
CA ARG A 113 0.91 -21.32 -2.33
C ARG A 113 -0.57 -21.63 -2.49
N LEU A 114 -1.39 -21.31 -1.48
CA LEU A 114 -2.84 -21.48 -1.54
C LEU A 114 -3.47 -20.68 -2.69
N SER A 115 -3.02 -19.44 -2.88
CA SER A 115 -3.49 -18.53 -3.96
C SER A 115 -3.15 -19.02 -5.37
N ASN A 116 -2.11 -19.85 -5.49
CA ASN A 116 -1.67 -20.42 -6.76
C ASN A 116 -2.30 -21.78 -7.07
N ILE A 117 -3.07 -22.38 -6.14
CA ILE A 117 -3.85 -23.58 -6.44
C ILE A 117 -4.95 -23.19 -7.44
N PRO A 118 -5.10 -23.93 -8.56
CA PRO A 118 -6.15 -23.65 -9.53
C PRO A 118 -7.52 -23.56 -8.85
N ASN A 119 -8.36 -22.63 -9.30
CA ASN A 119 -9.75 -22.46 -8.82
C ASN A 119 -9.91 -21.98 -7.36
N MET A 120 -8.83 -21.71 -6.61
CA MET A 120 -8.91 -21.22 -5.23
C MET A 120 -8.97 -19.69 -5.11
N ARG A 121 -8.54 -18.95 -6.13
CA ARG A 121 -8.44 -17.48 -6.07
C ARG A 121 -9.67 -16.73 -6.61
N HIS A 122 -10.32 -17.28 -7.64
CA HIS A 122 -11.32 -16.57 -8.45
C HIS A 122 -12.74 -17.13 -8.31
N GLY A 123 -12.99 -17.95 -7.30
CA GLY A 123 -14.12 -18.87 -7.31
C GLY A 123 -13.84 -20.08 -8.20
N GLY A 124 -14.25 -21.26 -7.74
CA GLY A 124 -13.96 -22.50 -8.43
C GLY A 124 -14.94 -22.81 -9.55
N SER A 125 -14.53 -23.73 -10.43
CA SER A 125 -15.47 -24.36 -11.38
C SER A 125 -16.59 -25.08 -10.62
N LEU A 126 -17.75 -25.22 -11.26
CA LEU A 126 -18.94 -25.90 -10.70
C LEU A 126 -18.64 -27.33 -10.20
N ASP A 127 -17.56 -27.94 -10.67
CA ASP A 127 -17.18 -29.33 -10.37
C ASP A 127 -16.28 -29.48 -9.12
N TRP A 128 -15.81 -28.40 -8.50
CA TRP A 128 -14.81 -28.45 -7.42
C TRP A 128 -15.19 -27.60 -6.21
N GLY A 129 -14.90 -28.12 -5.01
CA GLY A 129 -15.08 -27.38 -3.76
C GLY A 129 -14.15 -26.17 -3.66
N THR A 130 -14.65 -25.07 -3.09
CA THR A 130 -13.93 -23.81 -2.90
C THR A 130 -13.73 -23.50 -1.42
N LEU A 131 -13.07 -22.38 -1.12
CA LEU A 131 -13.04 -21.87 0.24
C LEU A 131 -14.44 -21.62 0.78
N GLU A 132 -14.75 -22.28 1.89
CA GLU A 132 -15.94 -22.04 2.69
C GLU A 132 -15.76 -20.91 3.71
N ARG A 133 -16.86 -20.50 4.33
CA ARG A 133 -16.91 -19.39 5.29
C ARG A 133 -15.91 -19.53 6.44
N GLN A 134 -15.69 -20.72 7.01
CA GLN A 134 -14.70 -20.87 8.08
C GLN A 134 -13.27 -20.55 7.63
N HIS A 135 -12.92 -20.87 6.38
CA HIS A 135 -11.62 -20.51 5.82
C HIS A 135 -11.54 -19.00 5.58
N ALA A 136 -12.61 -18.37 5.09
CA ALA A 136 -12.67 -16.93 4.92
C ALA A 136 -12.53 -16.18 6.25
N LEU A 137 -13.14 -16.67 7.33
CA LEU A 137 -12.98 -16.11 8.68
C LEU A 137 -11.54 -16.21 9.19
N MET A 138 -10.90 -17.38 9.00
CA MET A 138 -9.49 -17.58 9.37
C MET A 138 -8.57 -16.63 8.59
N LEU A 139 -8.74 -16.57 7.27
CA LEU A 139 -7.93 -15.72 6.39
C LEU A 139 -8.16 -14.22 6.68
N GLY A 140 -9.40 -13.83 6.94
CA GLY A 140 -9.77 -12.47 7.34
C GLY A 140 -9.10 -12.04 8.64
N GLY A 141 -9.21 -12.86 9.70
CA GLY A 141 -8.59 -12.54 10.99
C GLY A 141 -7.07 -12.49 10.94
N LEU A 142 -6.46 -13.37 10.15
CA LEU A 142 -5.02 -13.35 9.90
C LEU A 142 -4.60 -12.07 9.17
N CYS A 143 -5.35 -11.67 8.14
CA CYS A 143 -5.09 -10.45 7.40
C CYS A 143 -5.27 -9.21 8.28
N ASP A 144 -6.35 -9.15 9.07
CA ASP A 144 -6.64 -8.06 10.02
C ASP A 144 -5.46 -7.84 10.97
N THR A 145 -4.99 -8.92 11.58
CA THR A 145 -3.92 -8.88 12.58
C THR A 145 -2.59 -8.50 11.96
N LEU A 146 -2.17 -9.19 10.90
CA LEU A 146 -0.84 -9.02 10.32
C LEU A 146 -0.70 -7.67 9.63
N VAL A 147 -1.69 -7.24 8.84
CA VAL A 147 -1.62 -5.95 8.16
C VAL A 147 -1.62 -4.81 9.17
N SER A 148 -2.48 -4.86 10.18
CA SER A 148 -2.48 -3.86 11.26
C SER A 148 -1.14 -3.81 12.00
N PHE A 149 -0.55 -4.97 12.29
CA PHE A 149 0.77 -5.06 12.92
C PHE A 149 1.87 -4.41 12.07
N LEU A 150 1.91 -4.68 10.76
CA LEU A 150 2.89 -4.07 9.86
C LEU A 150 2.82 -2.54 9.91
N PHE A 151 1.61 -1.98 9.85
CA PHE A 151 1.41 -0.53 9.92
C PHE A 151 1.79 0.06 11.27
N GLU A 152 1.37 -0.57 12.37
CA GLU A 152 1.67 -0.09 13.72
C GLU A 152 3.18 -0.03 13.99
N VAL A 153 3.92 -1.08 13.61
CA VAL A 153 5.38 -1.08 13.79
C VAL A 153 6.04 -0.08 12.84
N ALA A 154 5.66 -0.08 11.56
CA ALA A 154 6.23 0.85 10.59
C ALA A 154 5.98 2.31 10.94
N TRP A 155 4.81 2.68 11.46
CA TRP A 155 4.51 4.07 11.80
C TRP A 155 5.12 4.53 13.11
N ARG A 156 5.26 3.64 14.10
CA ARG A 156 5.84 4.00 15.41
C ARG A 156 7.35 3.98 15.43
N ARG A 157 7.96 3.12 14.61
CA ARG A 157 9.40 2.84 14.64
C ARG A 157 10.09 3.02 13.28
N ALA A 158 9.41 3.64 12.29
CA ALA A 158 10.09 4.07 11.08
C ALA A 158 11.35 4.87 11.48
N PRO A 159 12.52 4.54 10.90
CA PRO A 159 13.72 5.29 11.18
C PRO A 159 13.45 6.76 10.87
N VAL A 160 13.97 7.67 11.70
CA VAL A 160 13.94 9.14 11.52
C VAL A 160 14.56 9.58 10.17
N GLN A 161 15.11 8.63 9.41
CA GLN A 161 15.67 8.78 8.06
C GLN A 161 14.82 8.19 6.94
N ALA A 162 13.55 7.84 7.17
CA ALA A 162 12.61 8.01 6.06
C ALA A 162 12.56 9.51 5.81
N VAL A 163 13.42 9.98 4.90
CA VAL A 163 13.09 11.12 4.06
C VAL A 163 11.78 10.70 3.43
N VAL A 164 10.67 10.97 4.13
CA VAL A 164 9.43 11.32 3.46
C VAL A 164 9.94 12.35 2.46
N PRO A 165 9.97 12.08 1.14
CA PRO A 165 10.29 13.13 0.20
C PRO A 165 9.34 14.24 0.61
N GLU A 166 9.94 15.33 1.12
CA GLU A 166 9.21 16.42 1.75
C GLU A 166 8.09 16.74 0.78
N ALA A 167 6.84 16.44 1.15
CA ALA A 167 5.78 16.20 0.19
C ALA A 167 5.82 17.32 -0.85
N ASP A 168 6.31 16.96 -2.04
CA ASP A 168 6.73 17.85 -3.12
C ASP A 168 5.79 19.07 -3.15
N ARG A 169 6.26 20.22 -2.68
CA ARG A 169 5.37 21.35 -2.44
C ARG A 169 4.91 21.86 -3.78
N TYR A 170 3.70 22.40 -3.84
CA TYR A 170 3.21 23.01 -5.08
C TYR A 170 4.20 24.03 -5.64
N GLU A 171 4.86 24.76 -4.74
CA GLU A 171 5.86 25.77 -5.07
C GLU A 171 7.14 25.22 -5.72
N ASP A 172 7.40 23.91 -5.63
CA ASP A 172 8.61 23.28 -6.18
C ASP A 172 8.50 23.02 -7.70
N PHE A 173 7.29 23.10 -8.27
CA PHE A 173 7.01 22.75 -9.67
C PHE A 173 6.50 23.93 -10.49
N VAL A 174 7.05 25.13 -10.26
CA VAL A 174 6.60 26.38 -10.90
C VAL A 174 6.49 26.27 -12.42
N VAL A 175 7.45 25.62 -13.08
CA VAL A 175 7.49 25.51 -14.54
C VAL A 175 6.39 24.60 -15.08
N PHE A 176 6.18 23.45 -14.43
CA PHE A 176 5.09 22.54 -14.77
C PHE A 176 3.73 23.19 -14.51
N ASN A 177 3.57 23.84 -13.35
CA ASN A 177 2.32 24.53 -13.00
C ASN A 177 1.96 25.60 -14.03
N ALA A 178 2.93 26.41 -14.44
CA ALA A 178 2.72 27.41 -15.48
C ALA A 178 2.33 26.77 -16.81
N ALA A 179 2.99 25.68 -17.22
CA ALA A 179 2.65 24.98 -18.45
C ALA A 179 1.20 24.42 -18.42
N LEU A 180 0.80 23.86 -17.27
CA LEU A 180 -0.55 23.35 -17.08
C LEU A 180 -1.59 24.47 -17.01
N ASP A 181 -1.29 25.59 -16.36
CA ASP A 181 -2.16 26.76 -16.32
C ASP A 181 -2.25 27.49 -17.68
N ASP A 182 -1.22 27.38 -18.53
CA ASP A 182 -1.25 27.93 -19.89
C ASP A 182 -2.02 27.00 -20.86
N GLU A 183 -1.99 25.69 -20.63
CA GLU A 183 -2.71 24.70 -21.45
C GLU A 183 -4.22 24.72 -21.18
N TYR A 184 -4.61 24.93 -19.92
CA TYR A 184 -6.00 24.91 -19.48
C TYR A 184 -6.45 26.32 -19.10
N GLU A 185 -7.62 26.76 -19.59
CA GLU A 185 -8.19 28.04 -19.15
C GLU A 185 -8.50 28.03 -17.64
N ASP A 186 -8.41 29.22 -17.03
CA ASP A 186 -8.73 29.40 -15.62
C ASP A 186 -10.13 28.85 -15.25
N VAL A 187 -10.22 28.24 -14.07
CA VAL A 187 -11.47 27.65 -13.58
C VAL A 187 -12.26 28.71 -12.79
N GLU A 188 -13.44 29.09 -13.27
CA GLU A 188 -14.34 30.00 -12.54
C GLU A 188 -15.36 29.22 -11.69
N ILE A 189 -15.39 29.49 -10.38
CA ILE A 189 -16.36 28.93 -9.45
C ILE A 189 -16.97 30.06 -8.63
N ALA A 190 -18.28 30.28 -8.80
CA ALA A 190 -19.05 31.29 -8.07
C ALA A 190 -18.43 32.71 -8.13
N GLY A 191 -17.87 33.09 -9.29
CA GLY A 191 -17.23 34.39 -9.50
C GLY A 191 -15.79 34.50 -8.97
N SER A 192 -15.23 33.41 -8.42
CA SER A 192 -13.80 33.32 -8.09
C SER A 192 -13.07 32.56 -9.19
N VAL A 193 -11.88 33.04 -9.55
CA VAL A 193 -11.04 32.45 -10.61
C VAL A 193 -9.90 31.68 -9.96
N PHE A 194 -9.66 30.44 -10.41
CA PHE A 194 -8.67 29.54 -9.86
C PHE A 194 -7.75 28.97 -10.95
N PRO A 195 -6.42 28.93 -10.72
CA PRO A 195 -5.50 28.29 -11.64
C PRO A 195 -5.72 26.76 -11.63
N PRO A 196 -5.85 26.12 -12.81
CA PRO A 196 -6.12 24.68 -12.94
C PRO A 196 -5.12 23.80 -12.18
N SER A 197 -3.83 24.12 -12.23
CA SER A 197 -2.77 23.38 -11.55
C SER A 197 -2.96 23.36 -10.04
N LYS A 198 -3.35 24.49 -9.43
CA LYS A 198 -3.59 24.59 -7.99
C LYS A 198 -4.86 23.83 -7.58
N VAL A 199 -5.89 23.88 -8.42
CA VAL A 199 -7.13 23.12 -8.20
C VAL A 199 -6.84 21.62 -8.25
N LEU A 200 -6.11 21.16 -9.26
CA LEU A 200 -5.74 19.76 -9.43
C LEU A 200 -4.86 19.27 -8.27
N TYR A 201 -3.86 20.06 -7.86
CA TYR A 201 -2.99 19.76 -6.73
C TYR A 201 -3.76 19.55 -5.41
N LEU A 202 -4.78 20.37 -5.15
CA LEU A 202 -5.54 20.34 -3.90
C LEU A 202 -6.66 19.30 -3.90
N LEU A 203 -7.25 18.99 -5.06
CA LEU A 203 -8.42 18.11 -5.17
C LEU A 203 -8.06 16.67 -5.55
N ASP A 204 -7.04 16.45 -6.38
CA ASP A 204 -6.62 15.12 -6.82
C ASP A 204 -5.09 15.06 -7.02
N ARG A 205 -4.41 14.78 -5.90
CA ARG A 205 -2.94 14.75 -5.89
C ARG A 205 -2.37 13.65 -6.80
N THR A 206 -3.08 12.54 -6.95
CA THR A 206 -2.63 11.43 -7.80
C THR A 206 -2.62 11.83 -9.27
N GLN A 207 -3.67 12.51 -9.74
CA GLN A 207 -3.71 13.00 -11.12
C GLN A 207 -2.73 14.14 -11.39
N TYR A 208 -2.53 15.03 -10.42
CA TYR A 208 -1.48 16.05 -10.51
C TYR A 208 -0.09 15.42 -10.70
N ASP A 209 0.25 14.42 -9.88
CA ASP A 209 1.56 13.76 -9.96
C ASP A 209 1.73 12.96 -11.27
N ALA A 210 0.65 12.37 -11.80
CA ALA A 210 0.67 11.66 -13.09
C ALA A 210 0.91 12.61 -14.27
N ALA A 211 0.18 13.73 -14.33
CA ALA A 211 0.35 14.75 -15.36
C ALA A 211 1.76 15.36 -15.34
N ARG A 212 2.32 15.58 -14.14
CA ARG A 212 3.70 16.05 -13.99
C ARG A 212 4.72 15.08 -14.57
N GLN A 213 4.60 13.79 -14.26
CA GLN A 213 5.53 12.77 -14.75
C GLN A 213 5.49 12.64 -16.27
N GLU A 214 4.31 12.76 -16.87
CA GLU A 214 4.13 12.77 -18.32
C GLU A 214 4.83 13.98 -18.95
N TRP A 215 4.58 15.18 -18.41
CA TRP A 215 5.24 16.41 -18.87
C TRP A 215 6.77 16.35 -18.73
N GLU A 216 7.31 15.85 -17.61
CA GLU A 216 8.75 15.69 -17.42
C GLU A 216 9.37 14.71 -18.44
N ALA A 217 8.65 13.64 -18.79
CA ALA A 217 9.08 12.67 -19.79
C ALA A 217 9.10 13.28 -21.20
N GLU A 218 8.10 14.09 -21.56
CA GLU A 218 8.04 14.83 -22.82
C GLU A 218 9.19 15.84 -22.95
N GLN A 219 9.46 16.60 -21.88
CA GLN A 219 10.54 17.58 -21.86
C GLN A 219 11.92 16.90 -21.97
N ALA A 220 12.11 15.75 -21.31
CA ALA A 220 13.33 14.97 -21.42
C ALA A 220 13.52 14.39 -22.84
N ALA A 221 12.44 13.92 -23.48
CA ALA A 221 12.48 13.44 -24.86
C ALA A 221 12.81 14.58 -25.85
N ALA A 222 12.17 15.73 -25.72
CA ALA A 222 12.43 16.91 -26.55
C ALA A 222 13.88 17.41 -26.40
N ALA A 223 14.42 17.41 -25.18
CA ALA A 223 15.81 17.78 -24.93
C ALA A 223 16.81 16.77 -25.53
N ALA A 224 16.50 15.48 -25.50
CA ALA A 224 17.33 14.44 -26.11
C ALA A 224 17.35 14.55 -27.64
N GLU A 225 16.23 14.84 -28.28
CA GLU A 225 16.16 15.07 -29.73
C GLU A 225 16.91 16.33 -30.16
N ALA A 226 16.83 17.41 -29.36
CA ALA A 226 17.58 18.64 -29.60
C ALA A 226 19.11 18.47 -29.45
N GLY A 227 19.54 17.57 -28.55
CA GLY A 227 20.96 17.27 -28.32
C GLY A 227 21.63 16.37 -29.37
N VAL A 228 20.85 15.68 -30.22
CA VAL A 228 21.35 14.83 -31.32
C VAL A 228 21.55 15.65 -32.62
N ALA A 229 21.05 16.88 -32.67
CA ALA A 229 21.15 17.78 -33.82
C ALA A 229 22.34 18.78 -33.75
N ALA A 230 23.24 18.65 -32.77
CA ALA A 230 24.41 19.52 -32.56
C ALA A 230 25.73 18.85 -32.99
#